data_AF-A0A497N5J2-F1
#
_entry.id   AF-A0A497N5J2-F1
#
_cell.length_a   1.000
_cell.length_b   1.000
_cell.length_c   1.000
_cell.angle_alpha   90.00
_cell.angle_beta   90.00
_cell.angle_gamma   90.00
#
_symmetry.space_group_name_H-M   'P 1'
#
loop_
_entity.id
_entity.type
_entity.pdbx_description
1 polymer ?
#
loop_
_entity_poly.entity_id
_entity_poly.type
_entity_poly.pdbx_seq_one_letter_code
_entity_poly.pdbx_strand_id
1 'polypeptide(L)'
;ERLRDPETRQRIKREMAEGTPGWESIVHEIGWENVMISGCPGHREYEGKRVAELAEEKGVDPYDFAFDLLIEEKGRVWMVIFGMSPEDVATVIKSPLSMIASDSSAIAPRGPLGEGKPHPRTYGNFVKVLGEYVREKRLLTLEEAVRKMTSMPAQKLGLLDRGLLRVGNWADVVIFDPDRVASRATYLDPHQFPVGVEWVIVNGVVTVEKGKHTGARAGKVLRKSAIRYGKRL
;
A
#
# COMPACT_ATOMS: atom_id res chain seq x y z
N GLU A 1 -3.12 -1.84 29.01
CA GLU A 1 -3.33 -2.51 30.30
C GLU A 1 -2.67 -3.89 30.34
N ARG A 2 -3.00 -4.83 29.46
CA ARG A 2 -2.39 -6.19 29.44
C ARG A 2 -0.86 -6.24 29.38
N LEU A 3 -0.20 -5.39 28.58
CA LEU A 3 1.27 -5.36 28.48
C LEU A 3 1.97 -4.83 29.76
N ARG A 4 1.21 -4.25 30.71
CA ARG A 4 1.73 -3.81 32.02
C ARG A 4 1.65 -4.89 33.08
N ASP A 5 0.84 -5.94 32.85
CA ASP A 5 0.76 -7.09 33.74
C ASP A 5 1.94 -8.04 33.45
N PRO A 6 2.84 -8.31 34.42
CA PRO A 6 4.05 -9.09 34.17
C PRO A 6 3.78 -10.50 33.65
N GLU A 7 2.79 -11.20 34.21
CA GLU A 7 2.45 -12.57 33.80
C GLU A 7 1.92 -12.61 32.37
N THR A 8 0.99 -11.71 32.05
CA THR A 8 0.44 -11.59 30.69
C THR A 8 1.52 -11.16 29.69
N ARG A 9 2.40 -10.23 30.06
CA ARG A 9 3.51 -9.78 29.20
C ARG A 9 4.45 -10.93 28.85
N GLN A 10 4.87 -11.72 29.85
CA GLN A 10 5.74 -12.88 29.61
C GLN A 10 5.07 -13.96 28.77
N ARG A 11 3.75 -14.19 28.98
CA ARG A 11 2.99 -15.09 28.13
C ARG A 11 2.94 -14.63 26.68
N ILE A 12 2.62 -13.36 26.42
CA ILE A 12 2.59 -12.80 25.06
C ILE A 12 3.98 -12.89 24.41
N LYS A 13 5.05 -12.56 25.15
CA LYS A 13 6.43 -12.67 24.68
C LYS A 13 6.73 -14.10 24.20
N ARG A 14 6.41 -15.10 25.02
CA ARG A 14 6.60 -16.52 24.67
C ARG A 14 5.78 -16.92 23.45
N GLU A 15 4.49 -16.58 23.41
CA GLU A 15 3.61 -16.89 22.27
C GLU A 15 4.09 -16.24 20.96
N MET A 16 4.63 -15.02 21.02
CA MET A 16 5.25 -14.37 19.86
C MET A 16 6.58 -15.01 19.46
N ALA A 17 7.38 -15.47 20.42
CA ALA A 17 8.71 -16.05 20.16
C ALA A 17 8.65 -17.50 19.68
N GLU A 18 7.67 -18.28 20.13
CA GLU A 18 7.54 -19.71 19.84
C GLU A 18 6.44 -20.01 18.80
N GLY A 19 5.59 -19.02 18.50
CA GLY A 19 4.38 -19.20 17.72
C GLY A 19 3.24 -19.81 18.55
N THR A 20 2.03 -19.75 18.00
CA THR A 20 0.84 -20.39 18.60
C THR A 20 0.28 -21.40 17.59
N PRO A 21 0.02 -22.66 17.97
CA PRO A 21 -0.53 -23.65 17.05
C PRO A 21 -1.80 -23.15 16.34
N GLY A 22 -1.78 -23.18 15.00
CA GLY A 22 -2.91 -22.71 14.18
C GLY A 22 -2.98 -21.19 14.00
N TRP A 23 -1.99 -20.44 14.46
CA TRP A 23 -1.90 -18.99 14.31
C TRP A 23 -0.51 -18.57 13.83
N GLU A 24 -0.47 -17.54 12.99
CA GLU A 24 0.79 -16.99 12.49
C GLU A 24 1.50 -16.15 13.55
N SER A 25 2.81 -16.27 13.69
CA SER A 25 3.61 -15.31 14.46
C SER A 25 4.59 -14.65 13.52
N ILE A 26 4.21 -13.46 13.04
CA ILE A 26 4.97 -12.70 12.05
C ILE A 26 6.43 -12.57 12.49
N VAL A 27 6.66 -12.18 13.74
CA VAL A 27 8.02 -11.90 14.25
C VAL A 27 8.84 -13.15 14.49
N HIS A 28 8.20 -14.29 14.77
CA HIS A 28 8.88 -15.59 14.79
C HIS A 28 9.38 -15.99 13.39
N GLU A 29 8.59 -15.69 12.36
CA GLU A 29 8.90 -16.06 10.98
C GLU A 29 9.95 -15.14 10.34
N ILE A 30 9.90 -13.83 10.63
CA ILE A 30 10.71 -12.83 9.91
C ILE A 30 11.78 -12.16 10.76
N GLY A 31 11.73 -12.26 12.09
CA GLY A 31 12.65 -11.55 12.98
C GLY A 31 12.39 -10.03 13.12
N TRP A 32 12.88 -9.45 14.21
CA TRP A 32 12.67 -8.03 14.54
C TRP A 32 13.45 -7.07 13.63
N GLU A 33 14.49 -7.55 12.95
CA GLU A 33 15.25 -6.83 11.92
C GLU A 33 14.39 -6.50 10.69
N ASN A 34 13.34 -7.29 10.44
CA ASN A 34 12.41 -7.10 9.33
C ASN A 34 11.17 -6.29 9.70
N VAL A 35 11.13 -5.71 10.90
CA VAL A 35 10.08 -4.78 11.34
C VAL A 35 10.66 -3.36 11.42
N MET A 36 10.21 -2.48 10.52
CA MET A 36 10.60 -1.07 10.50
C MET A 36 9.50 -0.21 11.13
N ILE A 37 9.86 0.73 12.01
CA ILE A 37 8.90 1.72 12.53
C ILE A 37 8.61 2.73 11.42
N SER A 38 7.35 2.82 11.01
CA SER A 38 6.88 3.72 9.95
C SER A 38 6.17 4.96 10.48
N GLY A 39 5.87 5.02 11.77
CA GLY A 39 5.34 6.23 12.40
C GLY A 39 5.32 6.06 13.91
N CYS A 40 5.79 7.09 14.63
CA CYS A 40 5.84 7.06 16.09
C CYS A 40 5.76 8.51 16.61
N PRO A 41 4.57 9.04 16.95
CA PRO A 41 4.39 10.46 17.20
C PRO A 41 5.23 11.04 18.34
N GLY A 42 5.46 10.27 19.42
CA GLY A 42 6.30 10.69 20.55
C GLY A 42 7.78 10.40 20.37
N HIS A 43 8.18 9.59 19.39
CA HIS A 43 9.58 9.26 19.07
C HIS A 43 9.82 9.25 17.55
N ARG A 44 9.75 10.43 16.92
CA ARG A 44 9.90 10.56 15.45
C ARG A 44 11.27 10.12 14.95
N GLU A 45 12.28 10.17 15.80
CA GLU A 45 13.64 9.67 15.55
C GLU A 45 13.70 8.15 15.32
N TYR A 46 12.66 7.39 15.71
CA TYR A 46 12.58 5.96 15.43
C TYR A 46 12.07 5.66 14.01
N GLU A 47 11.48 6.64 13.32
CA GLU A 47 10.90 6.43 12.00
C GLU A 47 11.96 6.08 10.95
N GLY A 48 11.81 4.92 10.33
CA GLY A 48 12.75 4.37 9.35
C GLY A 48 13.79 3.42 9.93
N LYS A 49 13.88 3.31 11.26
CA LYS A 49 14.77 2.35 11.95
C LYS A 49 14.10 1.00 12.16
N ARG A 50 14.92 -0.04 12.34
CA ARG A 50 14.43 -1.40 12.67
C ARG A 50 14.19 -1.56 14.16
N VAL A 51 13.24 -2.41 14.54
CA VAL A 51 12.99 -2.71 15.95
C VAL A 51 14.22 -3.35 16.61
N ALA A 52 14.88 -4.28 15.90
CA ALA A 52 16.11 -4.91 16.40
C ALA A 52 17.23 -3.87 16.66
N GLU A 53 17.44 -2.92 15.73
CA GLU A 53 18.42 -1.83 15.85
C GLU A 53 18.13 -0.96 17.08
N LEU A 54 16.87 -0.53 17.25
CA LEU A 54 16.46 0.30 18.38
C LEU A 54 16.58 -0.42 19.73
N ALA A 55 16.29 -1.71 19.76
CA ALA A 55 16.43 -2.53 20.96
C ALA A 55 17.90 -2.71 21.35
N GLU A 56 18.78 -2.95 20.36
CA GLU A 56 20.23 -3.03 20.55
C GLU A 56 20.82 -1.70 21.05
N GLU A 57 20.45 -0.57 20.43
CA GLU A 57 20.86 0.79 20.86
C GLU A 57 20.52 1.07 22.34
N LYS A 58 19.42 0.49 22.82
CA LYS A 58 18.93 0.67 24.20
C LYS A 58 19.39 -0.44 25.16
N GLY A 59 20.05 -1.49 24.66
CA GLY A 59 20.49 -2.64 25.46
C GLY A 59 19.34 -3.43 26.08
N VAL A 60 18.18 -3.51 25.41
CA VAL A 60 16.99 -4.22 25.88
C VAL A 60 16.57 -5.31 24.89
N ASP A 61 15.77 -6.26 25.37
CA ASP A 61 15.15 -7.25 24.50
C ASP A 61 14.15 -6.59 23.53
N PRO A 62 14.09 -7.00 22.25
CA PRO A 62 13.26 -6.36 21.24
C PRO A 62 11.75 -6.53 21.47
N TYR A 63 11.31 -7.61 22.11
CA TYR A 63 9.91 -7.75 22.52
C TYR A 63 9.57 -6.74 23.61
N ASP A 64 10.47 -6.60 24.59
CA ASP A 64 10.29 -5.65 25.69
C ASP A 64 10.31 -4.20 25.18
N PHE A 65 11.23 -3.85 24.28
CA PHE A 65 11.24 -2.57 23.58
C PHE A 65 9.90 -2.29 22.87
N ALA A 66 9.41 -3.25 22.08
CA ALA A 66 8.16 -3.07 21.35
C ALA A 66 6.97 -2.90 22.30
N PHE A 67 6.91 -3.66 23.39
CA PHE A 67 5.83 -3.53 24.37
C PHE A 67 5.85 -2.19 25.09
N ASP A 68 7.03 -1.73 25.50
CA ASP A 68 7.18 -0.45 26.19
C ASP A 68 6.84 0.71 25.26
N LEU A 69 7.28 0.67 24.00
CA LEU A 69 6.93 1.65 22.98
C LEU A 69 5.41 1.70 22.75
N LEU A 70 4.75 0.54 22.65
CA LEU A 70 3.29 0.47 22.50
C LEU A 70 2.55 1.05 23.70
N ILE A 71 3.07 0.87 24.92
CA ILE A 71 2.48 1.44 26.14
C ILE A 71 2.66 2.97 26.14
N GLU A 72 3.85 3.47 25.86
CA GLU A 72 4.17 4.89 25.80
C GLU A 72 3.31 5.62 24.76
N GLU A 73 3.23 5.07 23.55
CA GLU A 73 2.50 5.66 22.44
C GLU A 73 0.99 5.43 22.49
N LYS A 74 0.51 4.69 23.49
CA LYS A 74 -0.89 4.26 23.61
C LYS A 74 -1.37 3.54 22.35
N GLY A 75 -0.50 2.69 21.79
CA GLY A 75 -0.75 1.91 20.57
C GLY A 75 -0.65 2.69 19.25
N ARG A 76 -0.24 3.96 19.25
CA ARG A 76 -0.09 4.79 18.04
C ARG A 76 1.28 4.60 17.39
N VAL A 77 1.63 3.35 17.11
CA VAL A 77 2.86 2.98 16.41
C VAL A 77 2.48 2.31 15.11
N TRP A 78 3.06 2.78 14.00
CA TRP A 78 2.90 2.15 12.70
C TRP A 78 4.19 1.43 12.33
N MET A 79 4.05 0.34 11.57
CA MET A 79 5.18 -0.45 11.11
C MET A 79 5.08 -0.81 9.64
N VAL A 80 6.22 -1.18 9.06
CA VAL A 80 6.32 -1.89 7.79
C VAL A 80 7.03 -3.22 8.05
N ILE A 81 6.43 -4.29 7.54
CA ILE A 81 6.91 -5.67 7.68
C ILE A 81 7.54 -6.12 6.37
N PHE A 82 8.78 -6.60 6.44
CA PHE A 82 9.56 -7.10 5.29
C PHE A 82 9.56 -8.63 5.30
N GLY A 83 8.39 -9.23 5.04
CA GLY A 83 8.19 -10.68 5.12
C GLY A 83 7.91 -11.40 3.80
N MET A 84 7.97 -10.70 2.66
CA MET A 84 7.59 -11.27 1.36
C MET A 84 8.81 -11.51 0.45
N SER A 85 8.81 -12.65 -0.24
CA SER A 85 9.76 -12.92 -1.33
C SER A 85 9.41 -12.11 -2.60
N PRO A 86 10.38 -11.43 -3.23
CA PRO A 86 10.19 -10.81 -4.54
C PRO A 86 9.75 -11.79 -5.64
N GLU A 87 10.19 -13.05 -5.56
CA GLU A 87 9.87 -14.13 -6.49
C GLU A 87 8.40 -14.56 -6.37
N ASP A 88 7.87 -14.65 -5.14
CA ASP A 88 6.46 -14.93 -4.90
C ASP A 88 5.58 -13.78 -5.38
N VAL A 89 5.98 -12.52 -5.12
CA VAL A 89 5.30 -11.34 -5.65
C VAL A 89 5.28 -11.36 -7.19
N ALA A 90 6.40 -11.70 -7.83
CA ALA A 90 6.48 -11.84 -9.28
C ALA A 90 5.60 -12.99 -9.80
N THR A 91 5.44 -14.07 -9.03
CA THR A 91 4.56 -15.19 -9.39
C THR A 91 3.09 -14.77 -9.31
N VAL A 92 2.68 -14.13 -8.22
CA VAL A 92 1.30 -13.67 -8.02
C VAL A 92 0.91 -12.61 -9.04
N ILE A 93 1.80 -11.68 -9.39
CA ILE A 93 1.44 -10.61 -10.34
C ILE A 93 1.22 -11.14 -11.76
N LYS A 94 1.93 -12.20 -12.16
CA LYS A 94 1.73 -12.88 -13.46
C LYS A 94 0.41 -13.65 -13.55
N SER A 95 -0.18 -14.01 -12.41
CA SER A 95 -1.41 -14.79 -12.40
C SER A 95 -2.54 -14.07 -13.16
N PRO A 96 -3.29 -14.75 -14.04
CA PRO A 96 -4.43 -14.15 -14.75
C PRO A 96 -5.59 -13.78 -13.80
N LEU A 97 -5.55 -14.27 -12.55
CA LEU A 97 -6.54 -13.99 -11.51
C LEU A 97 -6.17 -12.79 -10.62
N SER A 98 -4.96 -12.26 -10.76
CA SER A 98 -4.47 -11.16 -9.93
C SER A 98 -4.88 -9.79 -10.49
N MET A 99 -5.34 -8.93 -9.58
CA MET A 99 -5.61 -7.50 -9.81
C MET A 99 -4.67 -6.67 -8.95
N ILE A 100 -4.42 -5.42 -9.37
CA ILE A 100 -3.51 -4.52 -8.66
C ILE A 100 -4.30 -3.63 -7.71
N ALA A 101 -3.90 -3.63 -6.43
CA ALA A 101 -4.40 -2.73 -5.40
C ALA A 101 -3.23 -2.19 -4.59
N SER A 102 -3.29 -0.93 -4.17
CA SER A 102 -2.20 -0.31 -3.40
C SER A 102 -2.19 -0.71 -1.92
N ASP A 103 -3.30 -1.22 -1.39
CA ASP A 103 -3.47 -1.53 0.04
C ASP A 103 -3.03 -0.38 0.96
N SER A 104 -3.22 0.86 0.51
CA SER A 104 -2.72 2.04 1.21
C SER A 104 -3.82 2.74 1.97
N SER A 105 -3.47 3.35 3.11
CA SER A 105 -4.35 4.27 3.81
C SER A 105 -4.50 5.59 3.04
N ALA A 106 -5.57 6.33 3.32
CA ALA A 106 -5.78 7.66 2.77
C ALA A 106 -4.85 8.68 3.46
N ILE A 107 -3.64 8.82 2.93
CA ILE A 107 -2.62 9.76 3.42
C ILE A 107 -2.49 10.97 2.49
N ALA A 108 -1.89 12.04 3.01
CA ALA A 108 -1.55 13.22 2.22
C ALA A 108 -0.15 13.69 2.59
N PRO A 109 0.66 14.26 1.69
CA PRO A 109 2.02 14.70 2.02
C PRO A 109 2.04 15.98 2.91
N ARG A 110 0.90 16.38 3.48
CA ARG A 110 0.72 17.62 4.23
C ARG A 110 -0.30 17.43 5.33
N GLY A 111 -0.18 18.25 6.37
CA GLY A 111 -1.08 18.23 7.53
C GLY A 111 -0.93 16.94 8.35
N PRO A 112 -1.91 16.62 9.22
CA PRO A 112 -1.83 15.47 10.12
C PRO A 112 -1.71 14.11 9.40
N LEU A 113 -2.09 14.03 8.11
CA LEU A 113 -2.01 12.82 7.30
C LEU A 113 -0.65 12.63 6.60
N GLY A 114 0.29 13.56 6.80
CA GLY A 114 1.65 13.52 6.25
C GLY A 114 2.72 13.22 7.29
N GLU A 115 2.32 12.78 8.47
CA GLU A 115 3.24 12.33 9.50
C GLU A 115 3.69 10.88 9.24
N GLY A 116 4.90 10.57 9.69
CA GLY A 116 5.50 9.26 9.50
C GLY A 116 6.15 9.04 8.13
N LYS A 117 6.53 7.79 7.93
CA LYS A 117 7.10 7.22 6.72
C LYS A 117 6.23 6.04 6.23
N PRO A 118 5.02 6.29 5.71
CA PRO A 118 4.11 5.25 5.25
C PRO A 118 4.73 4.38 4.15
N HIS A 119 4.19 3.18 3.94
CA HIS A 119 4.70 2.28 2.91
C HIS A 119 4.71 2.95 1.51
N PRO A 120 5.80 2.86 0.72
CA PRO A 120 5.95 3.56 -0.57
C PRO A 120 4.89 3.18 -1.63
N ARG A 121 4.23 2.04 -1.44
CA ARG A 121 3.05 1.60 -2.20
C ARG A 121 1.96 2.69 -2.29
N THR A 122 1.89 3.59 -1.31
CA THR A 122 0.89 4.65 -1.30
C THR A 122 0.99 5.62 -2.48
N TYR A 123 2.21 5.94 -2.91
CA TYR A 123 2.43 6.85 -4.03
C TYR A 123 2.89 6.12 -5.30
N GLY A 124 3.52 4.94 -5.13
CA GLY A 124 4.22 4.26 -6.20
C GLY A 124 3.53 3.05 -6.82
N ASN A 125 2.44 2.53 -6.23
CA ASN A 125 1.95 1.18 -6.57
C ASN A 125 1.69 0.96 -8.07
N PHE A 126 0.81 1.76 -8.68
CA PHE A 126 0.40 1.57 -10.08
C PHE A 126 1.56 1.84 -11.05
N VAL A 127 2.36 2.88 -10.80
CA VAL A 127 3.49 3.22 -11.67
C VAL A 127 4.66 2.24 -11.52
N LYS A 128 4.81 1.57 -10.37
CA LYS A 128 5.79 0.48 -10.21
C LYS A 128 5.40 -0.72 -11.08
N VAL A 129 4.11 -1.02 -11.23
CA VAL A 129 3.68 -2.07 -12.17
C VAL A 129 4.08 -1.70 -13.60
N LEU A 130 3.82 -0.47 -14.02
CA LEU A 130 4.13 -0.01 -15.39
C LEU A 130 5.65 0.11 -15.64
N GLY A 131 6.40 0.71 -14.72
CA GLY A 131 7.84 0.93 -14.89
C GLY A 131 8.65 -0.33 -14.63
N GLU A 132 8.47 -0.93 -13.46
CA GLU A 132 9.31 -2.06 -13.03
C GLU A 132 8.82 -3.38 -13.61
N TYR A 133 7.53 -3.70 -13.49
CA TYR A 133 7.04 -5.04 -13.87
C TYR A 133 6.74 -5.19 -15.37
N VAL A 134 6.38 -4.11 -16.07
CA VAL A 134 6.22 -4.12 -17.53
C VAL A 134 7.52 -3.76 -18.24
N ARG A 135 8.03 -2.53 -18.08
CA ARG A 135 9.17 -2.05 -18.88
C ARG A 135 10.49 -2.74 -18.51
N GLU A 136 10.85 -2.79 -17.23
CA GLU A 136 12.17 -3.27 -16.78
C GLU A 136 12.25 -4.80 -16.72
N LYS A 137 11.33 -5.44 -15.99
CA LYS A 137 11.35 -6.89 -15.73
C LYS A 137 10.58 -7.71 -16.77
N ARG A 138 9.77 -7.07 -17.62
CA ARG A 138 8.98 -7.72 -18.68
C ARG A 138 8.14 -8.90 -18.19
N LEU A 139 7.60 -8.80 -16.97
CA LEU A 139 6.74 -9.83 -16.36
C LEU A 139 5.33 -9.80 -16.94
N LEU A 140 4.90 -8.65 -17.45
CA LEU A 140 3.57 -8.41 -18.03
C LEU A 140 3.73 -7.62 -19.33
N THR A 141 2.80 -7.78 -20.27
CA THR A 141 2.63 -6.78 -21.34
C THR A 141 1.97 -5.52 -20.77
N LEU A 142 2.09 -4.41 -21.49
CA LEU A 142 1.47 -3.15 -21.07
C LEU A 142 -0.06 -3.28 -21.00
N GLU A 143 -0.67 -3.96 -21.97
CA GLU A 143 -2.11 -4.17 -22.07
C GLU A 143 -2.63 -5.02 -20.92
N GLU A 144 -1.93 -6.09 -20.53
CA GLU A 144 -2.33 -6.93 -19.40
C GLU A 144 -2.19 -6.16 -18.08
N ALA A 145 -1.10 -5.40 -17.90
CA ALA A 145 -0.96 -4.54 -16.72
C ALA A 145 -2.10 -3.51 -16.64
N VAL A 146 -2.42 -2.82 -17.74
CA VAL A 146 -3.55 -1.88 -17.81
C VAL A 146 -4.85 -2.60 -17.49
N ARG A 147 -5.11 -3.79 -18.05
CA ARG A 147 -6.31 -4.58 -17.78
C ARG A 147 -6.45 -4.92 -16.29
N LYS A 148 -5.38 -5.37 -15.62
CA LYS A 148 -5.34 -5.67 -14.18
C LYS A 148 -5.60 -4.46 -13.28
N MET A 149 -5.42 -3.25 -13.80
CA MET A 149 -5.63 -1.98 -13.11
C MET A 149 -6.92 -1.25 -13.51
N THR A 150 -7.65 -1.73 -14.53
CA THR A 150 -8.81 -1.03 -15.11
C THR A 150 -10.04 -1.93 -15.29
N SER A 151 -10.16 -2.61 -16.42
CA SER A 151 -11.35 -3.38 -16.78
C SER A 151 -11.58 -4.59 -15.89
N MET A 152 -10.52 -5.26 -15.42
CA MET A 152 -10.64 -6.41 -14.53
C MET A 152 -11.27 -6.05 -13.17
N PRO A 153 -10.76 -5.04 -12.41
CA PRO A 153 -11.43 -4.60 -11.19
C PRO A 153 -12.81 -3.98 -11.45
N ALA A 154 -13.01 -3.23 -12.54
CA ALA A 154 -14.33 -2.70 -12.90
C ALA A 154 -15.37 -3.82 -13.08
N GLN A 155 -15.02 -4.88 -13.82
CA GLN A 155 -15.89 -6.05 -14.01
C GLN A 155 -16.14 -6.78 -12.68
N LYS A 156 -15.11 -7.00 -11.86
CA LYS A 156 -15.24 -7.68 -10.56
C LYS A 156 -16.19 -6.94 -9.61
N LEU A 157 -16.18 -5.61 -9.66
CA LEU A 157 -17.02 -4.74 -8.83
C LEU A 157 -18.40 -4.43 -9.45
N GLY A 158 -18.63 -4.82 -10.71
CA GLY A 158 -19.89 -4.56 -11.42
C GLY A 158 -20.04 -3.12 -11.94
N LEU A 159 -18.92 -2.43 -12.18
CA LEU A 159 -18.87 -1.08 -12.75
C LEU A 159 -18.83 -1.17 -14.29
N LEU A 160 -19.99 -1.41 -14.90
CA LEU A 160 -20.08 -1.74 -16.34
C LEU A 160 -19.81 -0.57 -17.29
N ASP A 161 -19.88 0.66 -16.79
CA ASP A 161 -19.67 1.91 -17.54
C ASP A 161 -18.28 2.54 -17.30
N ARG A 162 -17.33 1.78 -16.71
CA ARG A 162 -15.97 2.21 -16.37
C ARG A 162 -14.90 1.16 -16.67
N GLY A 163 -13.63 1.55 -16.60
CA GLY A 163 -12.48 0.66 -16.76
C GLY A 163 -12.15 0.26 -18.20
N LEU A 164 -12.91 0.75 -19.19
CA LEU A 164 -12.66 0.57 -20.62
C LEU A 164 -12.81 1.91 -21.34
N LEU A 165 -11.91 2.20 -22.28
CA LEU A 165 -12.06 3.31 -23.22
C LEU A 165 -13.04 2.90 -24.33
N ARG A 166 -14.31 3.29 -24.17
CA ARG A 166 -15.40 2.97 -25.09
C ARG A 166 -16.41 4.12 -25.11
N VAL A 167 -16.99 4.40 -26.28
CA VAL A 167 -18.09 5.36 -26.41
C VAL A 167 -19.23 4.96 -25.46
N GLY A 168 -19.72 5.93 -24.68
CA GLY A 168 -20.77 5.73 -23.67
C GLY A 168 -20.26 5.45 -22.25
N ASN A 169 -18.98 5.13 -22.06
CA ASN A 169 -18.38 5.00 -20.72
C ASN A 169 -18.01 6.36 -20.12
N TRP A 170 -17.80 6.39 -18.81
CA TRP A 170 -17.24 7.57 -18.14
C TRP A 170 -15.82 7.85 -18.64
N ALA A 171 -15.51 9.14 -18.82
CA ALA A 171 -14.18 9.61 -19.17
C ALA A 171 -13.24 9.62 -17.94
N ASP A 172 -12.92 8.42 -17.45
CA ASP A 172 -11.83 8.19 -16.50
C ASP A 172 -10.59 7.74 -17.27
N VAL A 173 -9.63 8.64 -17.45
CA VAL A 173 -8.50 8.44 -18.37
C VAL A 173 -7.20 8.86 -17.68
N VAL A 174 -6.15 8.07 -17.88
CA VAL A 174 -4.78 8.41 -17.48
C VAL A 174 -3.93 8.49 -18.74
N ILE A 175 -3.16 9.56 -18.88
CA ILE A 175 -2.15 9.72 -19.94
C ILE A 175 -0.79 9.69 -19.25
N PHE A 176 0.05 8.74 -19.67
CA PHE A 176 1.37 8.54 -19.10
C PHE A 176 2.38 8.19 -20.20
N ASP A 177 3.65 8.51 -19.94
CA ASP A 177 4.79 8.16 -20.76
C ASP A 177 5.30 6.77 -20.35
N PRO A 178 5.19 5.75 -21.21
CA PRO A 178 5.60 4.38 -20.87
C PRO A 178 7.12 4.25 -20.64
N ASP A 179 7.93 5.11 -21.26
CA ASP A 179 9.39 5.06 -21.14
C ASP A 179 9.88 5.73 -19.85
N ARG A 180 9.08 6.64 -19.28
CA ARG A 180 9.47 7.44 -18.10
C ARG A 180 8.67 7.14 -16.83
N VAL A 181 7.55 6.43 -16.93
CA VAL A 181 6.68 6.16 -15.76
C VAL A 181 7.43 5.37 -14.69
N ALA A 182 7.49 5.92 -13.47
CA ALA A 182 8.22 5.32 -12.35
C ALA A 182 7.76 5.86 -10.98
N SER A 183 7.90 5.02 -9.95
CA SER A 183 7.78 5.44 -8.55
C SER A 183 9.05 6.18 -8.11
N ARG A 184 8.88 7.23 -7.32
CA ARG A 184 9.98 7.88 -6.57
C ARG A 184 9.95 7.59 -5.08
N ALA A 185 8.84 7.05 -4.57
CA ALA A 185 8.65 6.79 -3.17
C ALA A 185 9.52 5.61 -2.72
N THR A 186 10.25 5.81 -1.61
CA THR A 186 11.05 4.79 -0.93
C THR A 186 10.55 4.60 0.50
N TYR A 187 11.06 3.60 1.22
CA TYR A 187 10.70 3.41 2.63
C TYR A 187 11.16 4.57 3.53
N LEU A 188 12.25 5.24 3.17
CA LEU A 188 12.81 6.35 3.96
C LEU A 188 12.28 7.72 3.53
N ASP A 189 11.88 7.85 2.26
CA ASP A 189 11.26 9.04 1.68
C ASP A 189 10.01 8.63 0.87
N PRO A 190 8.89 8.34 1.53
CA PRO A 190 7.71 7.78 0.87
C PRO A 190 6.79 8.83 0.27
N HIS A 191 6.83 10.08 0.73
CA HIS A 191 5.92 11.15 0.30
C HIS A 191 6.30 11.77 -1.05
N GLN A 192 6.68 10.92 -2.01
CA GLN A 192 7.14 11.33 -3.34
C GLN A 192 6.11 10.96 -4.40
N PHE A 193 5.58 11.97 -5.09
CA PHE A 193 4.70 11.74 -6.23
C PHE A 193 5.45 11.03 -7.37
N PRO A 194 4.76 10.17 -8.13
CA PRO A 194 5.36 9.45 -9.24
C PRO A 194 5.69 10.38 -10.41
N VAL A 195 6.53 9.90 -11.32
CA VAL A 195 6.86 10.59 -12.58
C VAL A 195 6.28 9.84 -13.78
N GLY A 196 6.21 10.54 -14.92
CA GLY A 196 5.70 9.99 -16.18
C GLY A 196 4.18 9.92 -16.27
N VAL A 197 3.41 10.26 -15.24
CA VAL A 197 1.95 10.45 -15.33
C VAL A 197 1.66 11.91 -15.61
N GLU A 198 1.24 12.23 -16.83
CA GLU A 198 1.05 13.60 -17.28
C GLU A 198 -0.35 14.12 -16.96
N TRP A 199 -1.38 13.33 -17.27
CA TRP A 199 -2.77 13.74 -17.12
C TRP A 199 -3.59 12.65 -16.44
N VAL A 200 -4.47 13.09 -15.54
CA VAL A 200 -5.54 12.26 -14.99
C VAL A 200 -6.84 13.02 -15.18
N ILE A 201 -7.80 12.34 -15.78
CA ILE A 201 -9.14 12.84 -16.06
C ILE A 201 -10.10 11.93 -15.29
N VAL A 202 -10.97 12.53 -14.49
CA VAL A 202 -11.99 11.81 -13.73
C VAL A 202 -13.35 12.36 -14.13
N ASN A 203 -14.24 11.49 -14.60
CA ASN A 203 -15.56 11.88 -15.09
C ASN A 203 -15.52 13.04 -16.12
N GLY A 204 -14.49 13.08 -16.97
CA GLY A 204 -14.31 14.10 -18.01
C GLY A 204 -13.67 15.40 -17.55
N VAL A 205 -13.28 15.52 -16.28
CA VAL A 205 -12.62 16.72 -15.72
C VAL A 205 -11.15 16.42 -15.45
N VAL A 206 -10.25 17.30 -15.90
CA VAL A 206 -8.81 17.21 -15.63
C VAL A 206 -8.55 17.42 -14.13
N THR A 207 -8.13 16.37 -13.44
CA THR A 207 -7.79 16.38 -12.00
C THR A 207 -6.28 16.42 -11.75
N VAL A 208 -5.48 15.94 -12.71
CA VAL A 208 -4.03 16.12 -12.73
C VAL A 208 -3.64 16.65 -14.11
N GLU A 209 -2.87 17.73 -14.14
CA GLU A 209 -2.32 18.37 -15.33
C GLU A 209 -0.79 18.50 -15.16
N LYS A 210 -0.04 17.96 -16.13
CA LYS A 210 1.43 17.96 -16.14
C LYS A 210 2.02 17.48 -14.81
N GLY A 211 1.44 16.40 -14.26
CA GLY A 211 1.87 15.79 -12.99
C GLY A 211 1.47 16.57 -11.72
N LYS A 212 0.67 17.64 -11.82
CA LYS A 212 0.20 18.42 -10.67
C LYS A 212 -1.31 18.32 -10.52
N HIS A 213 -1.77 18.07 -9.29
CA HIS A 213 -3.20 18.04 -8.98
C HIS A 213 -3.82 19.43 -9.16
N THR A 214 -4.92 19.54 -9.90
CA THR A 214 -5.57 20.82 -10.26
C THR A 214 -6.44 21.38 -9.12
N GLY A 215 -6.79 20.53 -8.15
CA GLY A 215 -7.74 20.84 -7.08
C GLY A 215 -9.17 20.38 -7.39
N ALA A 216 -9.45 20.01 -8.64
CA ALA A 216 -10.75 19.48 -9.04
C ALA A 216 -11.06 18.16 -8.31
N ARG A 217 -12.27 18.07 -7.75
CA ARG A 217 -12.78 16.88 -7.04
C ARG A 217 -13.95 16.27 -7.82
N ALA A 218 -13.65 15.79 -9.02
CA ALA A 218 -14.67 15.30 -9.95
C ALA A 218 -15.18 13.88 -9.63
N GLY A 219 -14.78 13.28 -8.51
CA GLY A 219 -15.20 11.94 -8.10
C GLY A 219 -16.69 11.85 -7.79
N LYS A 220 -17.26 10.65 -7.95
CA LYS A 220 -18.66 10.34 -7.61
C LYS A 220 -18.72 9.10 -6.73
N VAL A 221 -19.69 9.06 -5.83
CA VAL A 221 -20.01 7.84 -5.08
C VAL A 221 -20.54 6.80 -6.07
N LEU A 222 -19.83 5.69 -6.19
CA LEU A 222 -20.25 4.58 -7.02
C LEU A 222 -21.21 3.70 -6.21
N ARG A 223 -22.41 3.51 -6.74
CA ARG A 223 -23.40 2.61 -6.16
C ARG A 223 -23.49 1.40 -7.07
N LYS A 224 -23.52 0.21 -6.47
CA LYS A 224 -23.85 -1.00 -7.21
C LYS A 224 -25.29 -0.84 -7.70
N SER A 225 -25.46 -0.55 -8.98
CA SER A 225 -26.80 -0.54 -9.58
C SER A 225 -27.38 -1.94 -9.40
N ALA A 226 -28.60 -2.04 -8.87
CA ALA A 226 -29.34 -3.28 -8.94
C ALA A 226 -29.34 -3.72 -10.40
N ILE A 227 -28.84 -4.93 -10.66
CA ILE A 227 -28.89 -5.51 -12.00
C ILE A 227 -30.37 -5.57 -12.35
N ARG A 228 -30.86 -4.62 -13.17
CA ARG A 228 -32.09 -4.81 -13.91
C ARG A 228 -31.73 -5.89 -14.92
N TYR A 229 -32.02 -7.15 -14.57
CA TYR A 229 -32.20 -8.19 -15.57
C TYR A 229 -33.30 -7.67 -16.49
N GLY A 230 -32.91 -7.04 -17.61
CA GLY A 230 -33.83 -6.67 -18.65
C GLY A 230 -34.57 -7.93 -19.06
N LYS A 231 -35.90 -7.86 -19.05
CA LYS A 231 -36.74 -8.85 -19.71
C LYS A 231 -36.14 -9.15 -21.08
N ARG A 232 -35.81 -10.41 -21.34
CA ARG A 232 -35.60 -10.89 -22.70
C ARG A 232 -36.83 -10.48 -23.51
N LEU A 233 -36.62 -9.74 -24.59
CA LEU A 233 -37.55 -9.69 -25.72
C LEU A 233 -37.27 -10.91 -26.59
#